data_AF-A0A9D9EQ84-F1
#
_entry.id   AF-A0A9D9EQ84-F1
#
_cell.length_a   1.000
_cell.length_b   1.000
_cell.length_c   1.000
_cell.angle_alpha   90.00
_cell.angle_beta   90.00
_cell.angle_gamma   90.00
#
_symmetry.space_group_name_H-M   'P 1'
#
loop_
_entity.id
_entity.type
_entity.pdbx_description
1 polymer ?
#
loop_
_entity_poly.entity_id
_entity_poly.type
_entity_poly.pdbx_seq_one_letter_code
_entity_poly.pdbx_strand_id
1 'polypeptide(L)'
;MGRIKALLLSSGTARLACIPLCFLLFAGAAALLTRMLEKTPELTAIEPPVSETGETVTIRGSGFGGQRGSQWVEISGVRLSSSAYESWSENEIRLVIPENYEDGLIRVCTKNRKSNMLVFSRKENIPEAPKNTGTGSLPLIHNLASSSGTIGGVLTIYGVNFGITRGRSGVLFTKSGEDHPFPASGGRHSAPPLILQEDGVSGYEFWSDQEIRVRIPDGAASGPVYVRTERGMSTPADVRITDMPGTKRFENQRVYVLSLDVEITGIHAESGGRIFLRVPCPITTSAQQNVSIRESVPPPYMENHLGSILHQFENLKEDQPVTVHHSVVLTNTDILTDIDVRRVRPYQESSPEYRTYTAADPLVPSDAEEIRAALEEIDGAGDSNPYRRARAVYDWLLENILHRQNSGDPDRRPLDALRIKNGGVYDTAILFCALARAAGIPAVPVAGILIDIRQTAVPHWWAEFYIENFGWVPVDPGMAAGIPYAPVHNETEAADWYFGNIDGNRVAFSRGWTYQNPMTQDSKTVGYPRSFSFQKIWEETNAAVTGYTSFWNTPRVTGVY
;
A
#
# COMPACT_ATOMS: atom_id res chain seq x y z
N MET A 1 -30.34 49.34 -31.65
CA MET A 1 -29.19 50.03 -32.31
C MET A 1 -29.33 51.56 -32.46
N GLY A 2 -30.53 52.16 -32.52
CA GLY A 2 -30.69 53.61 -32.75
C GLY A 2 -30.24 54.56 -31.63
N ARG A 3 -30.43 54.20 -30.35
CA ARG A 3 -30.09 55.08 -29.20
C ARG A 3 -28.60 55.13 -28.85
N ILE A 4 -27.85 54.06 -29.10
CA ILE A 4 -26.39 54.00 -28.85
C ILE A 4 -25.62 54.84 -29.88
N LYS A 5 -26.09 54.86 -31.13
CA LYS A 5 -25.53 55.74 -32.18
C LYS A 5 -25.66 57.23 -31.82
N ALA A 6 -26.79 57.66 -31.24
CA ALA A 6 -27.02 59.04 -30.85
C ALA A 6 -26.13 59.52 -29.67
N LEU A 7 -25.80 58.62 -28.74
CA LEU A 7 -24.89 58.90 -27.61
C LEU A 7 -23.42 58.97 -28.03
N LEU A 8 -22.99 58.13 -28.98
CA LEU A 8 -21.63 58.14 -29.54
C LEU A 8 -21.37 59.34 -30.47
N LEU A 9 -22.40 60.00 -30.99
CA LEU A 9 -22.27 61.15 -31.90
C LEU A 9 -22.21 62.52 -31.19
N SER A 10 -22.55 62.60 -29.90
CA SER A 10 -22.79 63.87 -29.19
C SER A 10 -21.75 64.26 -28.13
N SER A 11 -20.81 63.39 -27.74
CA SER A 11 -19.72 63.78 -26.83
C SER A 11 -18.38 63.09 -27.15
N GLY A 12 -17.31 63.87 -27.22
CA GLY A 12 -15.95 63.37 -27.45
C GLY A 12 -15.44 62.47 -26.31
N THR A 13 -15.91 62.71 -25.08
CA THR A 13 -15.57 61.93 -23.88
C THR A 13 -16.18 60.53 -23.88
N ALA A 14 -17.41 60.34 -24.38
CA ALA A 14 -18.01 59.01 -24.50
C ALA A 14 -17.30 58.14 -25.55
N ARG A 15 -16.78 58.74 -26.64
CA ARG A 15 -15.95 58.01 -27.62
C ARG A 15 -14.62 57.54 -27.04
N LEU A 16 -13.97 58.38 -26.23
CA LEU A 16 -12.70 58.05 -25.56
C LEU A 16 -12.86 56.95 -24.49
N ALA A 17 -14.03 56.82 -23.86
CA ALA A 17 -14.31 55.75 -22.89
C ALA A 17 -14.78 54.43 -23.53
N CYS A 18 -15.47 54.47 -24.67
CA CYS A 18 -15.93 53.25 -25.35
C CYS A 18 -14.80 52.42 -25.95
N ILE A 19 -13.72 53.05 -26.44
CA ILE A 19 -12.58 52.34 -27.04
C ILE A 19 -11.89 51.41 -26.01
N PRO A 20 -11.45 51.86 -24.82
CA PRO A 20 -10.83 50.99 -23.84
C PRO A 20 -11.80 49.94 -23.28
N LEU A 21 -13.10 50.24 -23.15
CA LEU A 21 -14.11 49.29 -22.70
C LEU A 21 -14.33 48.15 -23.73
N CYS A 22 -14.39 48.49 -25.02
CA CYS A 22 -14.43 47.51 -26.10
C CYS A 22 -13.14 46.68 -26.17
N PHE A 23 -11.98 47.31 -25.92
CA PHE A 23 -10.70 46.61 -25.87
C PHE A 23 -10.63 45.63 -24.69
N LEU A 24 -11.14 46.02 -23.51
CA LEU A 24 -11.23 45.13 -22.34
C LEU A 24 -12.21 43.99 -22.54
N LEU A 25 -13.37 44.25 -23.17
CA LEU A 25 -14.33 43.20 -23.53
C LEU A 25 -13.77 42.24 -24.58
N PHE A 26 -13.07 42.76 -25.59
CA PHE A 26 -12.43 41.94 -26.60
C PHE A 26 -11.26 41.14 -26.03
N ALA A 27 -10.42 41.74 -25.18
CA ALA A 27 -9.35 41.04 -24.47
C ALA A 27 -9.91 39.98 -23.51
N GLY A 28 -11.01 40.27 -22.81
CA GLY A 28 -11.71 39.32 -21.96
C GLY A 28 -12.32 38.16 -22.74
N ALA A 29 -12.98 38.44 -23.87
CA ALA A 29 -13.53 37.42 -24.76
C ALA A 29 -12.42 36.58 -25.41
N ALA A 30 -11.33 37.21 -25.86
CA ALA A 30 -10.17 36.53 -26.43
C ALA A 30 -9.48 35.64 -25.38
N ALA A 31 -9.32 36.13 -24.13
CA ALA A 31 -8.80 35.34 -23.02
C ALA A 31 -9.69 34.14 -22.67
N LEU A 32 -11.01 34.33 -22.70
CA LEU A 32 -11.99 33.25 -22.51
C LEU A 32 -11.91 32.22 -23.65
N LEU A 33 -11.79 32.69 -24.90
CA LEU A 33 -11.68 31.85 -26.09
C LEU A 33 -10.38 31.04 -26.05
N THR A 34 -9.24 31.65 -25.69
CA THR A 34 -7.96 30.94 -25.51
C THR A 34 -8.04 29.90 -24.40
N ARG A 35 -8.77 30.18 -23.31
CA ARG A 35 -9.02 29.20 -22.23
C ARG A 35 -9.88 28.03 -22.69
N MET A 36 -10.84 28.27 -23.58
CA MET A 36 -11.69 27.22 -24.16
C MET A 36 -10.97 26.40 -25.25
N LEU A 37 -9.89 26.94 -25.82
CA LEU A 37 -9.05 26.31 -26.86
C LEU A 37 -7.87 25.47 -26.31
N GLU A 38 -7.59 25.51 -25.01
CA GLU A 38 -6.58 24.63 -24.39
C GLU A 38 -7.08 23.18 -24.39
N LYS A 39 -6.57 22.37 -25.33
CA LYS A 39 -6.87 20.93 -25.43
C LYS A 39 -6.40 20.19 -24.17
N THR A 40 -7.21 19.25 -23.70
CA THR A 40 -6.76 18.27 -22.70
C THR A 40 -5.63 17.47 -23.32
N PRO A 41 -4.44 17.40 -22.68
CA PRO A 41 -3.35 16.60 -23.18
C PRO A 41 -3.80 15.13 -23.24
N GLU A 42 -3.46 14.42 -24.29
CA GLU A 42 -3.84 13.02 -24.47
C GLU A 42 -2.64 12.23 -25.00
N LEU A 43 -2.28 11.15 -24.32
CA LEU A 43 -1.25 10.21 -24.75
C LEU A 43 -1.89 9.16 -25.64
N THR A 44 -1.29 8.97 -26.81
CA THR A 44 -1.69 7.93 -27.75
C THR A 44 -0.73 6.74 -27.72
N ALA A 45 0.56 6.98 -27.46
CA ALA A 45 1.57 5.93 -27.39
C ALA A 45 2.79 6.35 -26.57
N ILE A 46 3.53 5.34 -26.11
CA ILE A 46 4.89 5.47 -25.57
C ILE A 46 5.77 4.52 -26.38
N GLU A 47 6.88 5.03 -26.90
CA GLU A 47 7.77 4.28 -27.78
C GLU A 47 9.24 4.43 -27.32
N PRO A 48 9.92 3.33 -26.93
CA PRO A 48 9.32 2.02 -26.68
C PRO A 48 8.47 2.03 -25.40
N PRO A 49 7.38 1.23 -25.31
CA PRO A 49 6.60 1.09 -24.07
C PRO A 49 7.38 0.36 -22.97
N VAL A 50 8.49 -0.27 -23.38
CA VAL A 50 9.45 -0.98 -22.56
C VAL A 50 10.84 -0.43 -22.86
N SER A 51 11.53 0.15 -21.88
CA SER A 51 12.83 0.82 -22.12
C SER A 51 13.87 0.41 -21.08
N GLU A 52 15.14 0.37 -21.49
CA GLU A 52 16.28 0.24 -20.57
C GLU A 52 16.63 1.59 -19.93
N THR A 53 17.34 1.54 -18.81
CA THR A 53 17.79 2.76 -18.13
C THR A 53 18.74 3.59 -19.00
N GLY A 54 18.50 4.89 -19.10
CA GLY A 54 19.32 5.78 -19.94
C GLY A 54 18.89 5.79 -21.42
N GLU A 55 17.93 4.96 -21.84
CA GLU A 55 17.34 5.05 -23.17
C GLU A 55 16.30 6.18 -23.27
N THR A 56 16.19 6.71 -24.48
CA THR A 56 15.21 7.74 -24.83
C THR A 56 13.85 7.08 -25.06
N VAL A 57 12.87 7.48 -24.26
CA VAL A 57 11.45 7.18 -24.44
C VAL A 57 10.76 8.35 -25.13
N THR A 58 9.99 8.03 -26.17
CA THR A 58 9.17 8.97 -26.93
C THR A 58 7.71 8.84 -26.55
N ILE A 59 7.15 9.86 -25.91
CA ILE A 59 5.72 9.97 -25.64
C ILE A 59 5.05 10.67 -26.82
N ARG A 60 4.06 10.01 -27.44
CA ARG A 60 3.24 10.57 -28.51
C ARG A 60 1.85 10.90 -28.01
N GLY A 61 1.29 11.96 -28.58
CA GLY A 61 -0.05 12.39 -28.23
C GLY A 61 -0.42 13.73 -28.83
N SER A 62 -1.26 14.48 -28.12
CA SER A 62 -1.65 15.84 -28.49
C SER A 62 -1.91 16.70 -27.26
N GLY A 63 -1.90 18.02 -27.42
CA GLY A 63 -2.22 18.96 -26.34
C GLY A 63 -1.10 19.14 -25.32
N PHE A 64 0.15 18.78 -25.66
CA PHE A 64 1.29 18.89 -24.74
C PHE A 64 1.85 20.32 -24.65
N GLY A 65 1.44 21.23 -25.53
CA GLY A 65 2.04 22.55 -25.67
C GLY A 65 3.37 22.52 -26.45
N GLY A 66 3.60 23.53 -27.28
CA GLY A 66 4.78 23.62 -28.15
C GLY A 66 6.16 23.75 -27.46
N GLN A 67 6.21 23.88 -26.13
CA GLN A 67 7.45 23.93 -25.35
C GLN A 67 7.18 23.51 -23.90
N ARG A 68 8.19 22.94 -23.22
CA ARG A 68 8.02 22.42 -21.85
C ARG A 68 7.57 23.49 -20.85
N GLY A 69 8.28 24.61 -20.73
CA GLY A 69 7.94 25.66 -19.75
C GLY A 69 7.72 25.11 -18.34
N SER A 70 6.54 25.34 -17.76
CA SER A 70 6.14 24.82 -16.44
C SER A 70 5.50 23.43 -16.47
N GLN A 71 5.44 22.77 -17.64
CA GLN A 71 4.81 21.46 -17.86
C GLN A 71 5.80 20.34 -17.52
N TRP A 72 5.29 19.16 -17.18
CA TRP A 72 6.13 18.02 -16.82
C TRP A 72 5.47 16.69 -17.15
N VAL A 73 6.23 15.62 -16.97
CA VAL A 73 5.82 14.22 -17.07
C VAL A 73 5.96 13.62 -15.68
N GLU A 74 4.99 12.79 -15.29
CA GLU A 74 5.02 12.03 -14.04
C GLU A 74 5.06 10.54 -14.37
N ILE A 75 5.81 9.77 -13.56
CA ILE A 75 5.77 8.31 -13.53
C ILE A 75 5.32 7.90 -12.13
N SER A 76 4.23 7.14 -12.03
CA SER A 76 3.64 6.67 -10.76
C SER A 76 3.39 7.81 -9.75
N GLY A 77 3.02 9.00 -10.26
CA GLY A 77 2.75 10.19 -9.46
C GLY A 77 3.99 11.01 -9.06
N VAL A 78 5.20 10.56 -9.41
CA VAL A 78 6.44 11.30 -9.17
C VAL A 78 6.82 12.10 -10.42
N ARG A 79 7.02 13.41 -10.25
CA ARG A 79 7.46 14.32 -11.32
C ARG A 79 8.90 13.99 -11.75
N LEU A 80 9.13 13.87 -13.05
CA LEU A 80 10.47 13.75 -13.62
C LEU A 80 11.26 15.06 -13.46
N SER A 81 12.55 14.91 -13.18
CA SER A 81 13.48 16.03 -13.07
C SER A 81 13.66 16.74 -14.41
N SER A 82 14.05 18.01 -14.38
CA SER A 82 14.26 18.79 -15.61
C SER A 82 15.36 18.23 -16.52
N SER A 83 16.30 17.47 -15.97
CA SER A 83 17.38 16.82 -16.73
C SER A 83 16.92 15.61 -17.54
N ALA A 84 15.71 15.09 -17.30
CA ALA A 84 15.18 13.95 -18.02
C ALA A 84 14.70 14.29 -19.44
N TYR A 85 14.44 15.56 -19.77
CA TYR A 85 13.80 15.94 -21.04
C TYR A 85 14.84 16.26 -22.11
N GLU A 86 14.75 15.60 -23.26
CA GLU A 86 15.55 15.90 -24.45
C GLU A 86 14.84 16.90 -25.36
N SER A 87 13.55 16.67 -25.62
CA SER A 87 12.74 17.54 -26.47
C SER A 87 11.28 17.53 -26.04
N TRP A 88 10.58 18.62 -26.34
CA TRP A 88 9.17 18.79 -26.04
C TRP A 88 8.50 19.56 -27.17
N SER A 89 7.41 19.02 -27.69
CA SER A 89 6.56 19.64 -28.70
C SER A 89 5.09 19.36 -28.40
N GLU A 90 4.20 19.94 -29.19
CA GLU A 90 2.74 19.80 -29.03
C GLU A 90 2.25 18.33 -29.05
N ASN A 91 2.94 17.46 -29.78
CA ASN A 91 2.50 16.08 -30.06
C ASN A 91 3.55 15.01 -29.71
N GLU A 92 4.76 15.41 -29.31
CA GLU A 92 5.88 14.50 -29.04
C GLU A 92 6.75 15.05 -27.90
N ILE A 93 7.05 14.21 -26.91
CA ILE A 93 8.00 14.48 -25.84
C ILE A 93 9.04 13.37 -25.84
N ARG A 94 10.32 13.73 -25.92
CA ARG A 94 11.43 12.78 -25.77
C ARG A 94 12.10 12.99 -24.42
N LEU A 95 12.27 11.91 -23.68
CA LEU A 95 12.88 11.95 -22.36
C LEU A 95 13.70 10.70 -22.10
N VAL A 96 14.71 10.83 -21.26
CA VAL A 96 15.52 9.73 -20.74
C VAL A 96 14.97 9.33 -19.38
N ILE A 97 14.68 8.04 -19.20
CA ILE A 97 14.17 7.51 -17.94
C ILE A 97 15.32 7.45 -16.91
N PRO A 98 15.24 8.18 -15.77
CA PRO A 98 16.30 8.15 -14.76
C PRO A 98 16.32 6.82 -13.98
N GLU A 99 17.49 6.43 -13.47
CA GLU A 99 17.74 5.17 -12.72
C GLU A 99 16.75 4.90 -11.56
N ASN A 100 16.23 5.96 -10.94
CA ASN A 100 15.46 5.88 -9.70
C ASN A 100 13.93 5.68 -9.89
N TYR A 101 13.45 5.45 -11.12
CA TYR A 101 12.02 5.31 -11.40
C TYR A 101 11.62 3.87 -11.69
N GLU A 102 10.68 3.33 -10.91
CA GLU A 102 10.08 2.00 -11.10
C GLU A 102 9.10 1.96 -12.29
N ASP A 103 8.72 0.74 -12.67
CA ASP A 103 7.59 0.50 -13.57
C ASP A 103 6.34 1.25 -13.10
N GLY A 104 5.54 1.68 -14.05
CA GLY A 104 4.20 2.13 -13.74
C GLY A 104 3.68 3.14 -14.74
N LEU A 105 2.90 4.07 -14.21
CA LEU A 105 1.94 4.81 -15.03
C LEU A 105 2.51 6.18 -15.37
N ILE A 106 2.72 6.42 -16.66
CA ILE A 106 3.24 7.69 -17.15
C ILE A 106 2.12 8.61 -17.62
N ARG A 107 2.21 9.90 -17.31
CA ARG A 107 1.31 10.95 -17.82
C ARG A 107 2.01 12.27 -18.05
N VAL A 108 1.42 13.09 -18.92
CA VAL A 108 1.83 14.46 -19.19
C VAL A 108 0.95 15.42 -18.39
N CYS A 109 1.58 16.32 -17.64
CA CYS A 109 0.94 17.36 -16.83
C CYS A 109 1.20 18.73 -17.44
N THR A 110 0.15 19.38 -17.92
CA THR A 110 0.17 20.75 -18.43
C THR A 110 -0.31 21.71 -17.33
N LYS A 111 -0.25 23.02 -17.59
CA LYS A 111 -0.49 24.06 -16.56
C LYS A 111 -1.85 23.92 -15.84
N ASN A 112 -2.87 23.41 -16.53
CA ASN A 112 -4.23 23.31 -16.02
C ASN A 112 -4.85 21.91 -16.14
N ARG A 113 -4.20 20.95 -16.83
CA ARG A 113 -4.78 19.64 -17.16
C ARG A 113 -3.72 18.54 -17.09
N LYS A 114 -4.16 17.31 -16.87
CA LYS A 114 -3.34 16.10 -16.93
C LYS A 114 -3.94 15.15 -17.95
N SER A 115 -3.06 14.40 -18.61
CA SER A 115 -3.48 13.45 -19.61
C SER A 115 -4.04 12.16 -19.03
N ASN A 116 -4.55 11.28 -19.90
CA ASN A 116 -4.61 9.86 -19.60
C ASN A 116 -3.22 9.31 -19.26
N MET A 117 -3.21 8.17 -18.58
CA MET A 117 -2.00 7.43 -18.25
C MET A 117 -1.82 6.26 -19.23
N LEU A 118 -0.58 5.91 -19.48
CA LEU A 118 -0.20 4.69 -20.20
C LEU A 118 0.82 3.91 -19.35
N VAL A 119 0.87 2.58 -19.50
CA VAL A 119 1.89 1.76 -18.83
C VAL A 119 3.25 2.03 -19.47
N PHE A 120 4.22 2.28 -18.62
CA PHE A 120 5.62 2.21 -18.92
C PHE A 120 6.24 1.11 -18.07
N SER A 121 6.93 0.18 -18.72
CA SER A 121 7.69 -0.86 -18.03
C SER A 121 9.17 -0.68 -18.30
N ARG A 122 10.00 -0.92 -17.30
CA ARG A 122 11.43 -1.09 -17.52
C ARG A 122 11.69 -2.46 -18.10
N LYS A 123 12.56 -2.55 -19.10
CA LYS A 123 12.90 -3.84 -19.70
C LYS A 123 13.50 -4.80 -18.67
N GLU A 124 14.23 -4.24 -17.70
CA GLU A 124 14.82 -4.95 -16.57
C GLU A 124 13.77 -5.60 -15.64
N ASN A 125 12.50 -5.18 -15.72
CA ASN A 125 11.39 -5.69 -14.92
C ASN A 125 10.42 -6.58 -15.71
N ILE A 126 10.55 -6.65 -17.04
CA ILE A 126 9.78 -7.60 -17.86
C ILE A 126 10.47 -8.96 -17.78
N PRO A 127 9.77 -10.02 -17.32
CA PRO A 127 10.34 -11.36 -17.34
C PRO A 127 10.54 -11.80 -18.79
N GLU A 128 11.75 -11.64 -19.33
CA GLU A 128 12.18 -12.44 -20.46
C GLU A 128 12.16 -13.90 -20.00
N ALA A 129 11.36 -14.75 -20.65
CA ALA A 129 11.55 -16.19 -20.52
C ALA A 129 13.02 -16.45 -20.87
N PRO A 130 13.85 -16.94 -19.92
CA PRO A 130 15.27 -16.95 -20.16
C PRO A 130 15.55 -17.84 -21.37
N LYS A 131 16.05 -17.22 -22.45
CA LYS A 131 16.92 -17.95 -23.37
C LYS A 131 18.13 -18.29 -22.53
N ASN A 132 18.08 -19.50 -21.97
CA ASN A 132 19.09 -20.08 -21.12
C ASN A 132 20.42 -20.13 -21.91
N THR A 133 21.16 -19.03 -21.83
CA THR A 133 22.54 -18.91 -22.29
C THR A 133 23.39 -18.85 -21.03
N GLY A 134 23.41 -19.97 -20.31
CA GLY A 134 24.12 -20.11 -19.04
C GLY A 134 25.59 -19.70 -19.19
N THR A 135 25.97 -18.58 -18.57
CA THR A 135 27.37 -18.20 -18.29
C THR A 135 27.52 -17.18 -17.14
N GLY A 136 26.49 -16.86 -16.36
CA GLY A 136 26.59 -15.99 -15.17
C GLY A 136 26.71 -16.81 -13.87
N SER A 137 27.59 -16.41 -12.95
CA SER A 137 27.75 -17.07 -11.64
C SER A 137 26.59 -16.76 -10.69
N LEU A 138 26.26 -17.72 -9.82
CA LEU A 138 25.28 -17.56 -8.73
C LEU A 138 25.71 -16.41 -7.80
N PRO A 139 24.76 -15.76 -7.09
CA PRO A 139 25.12 -14.80 -6.04
C PRO A 139 25.98 -15.49 -4.98
N LEU A 140 26.98 -14.78 -4.45
CA LEU A 140 27.87 -15.31 -3.43
C LEU A 140 28.01 -14.29 -2.31
N ILE A 141 27.71 -14.72 -1.08
CA ILE A 141 28.01 -13.94 0.11
C ILE A 141 29.46 -14.22 0.52
N HIS A 142 30.29 -13.19 0.59
CA HIS A 142 31.67 -13.28 1.08
C HIS A 142 31.73 -13.15 2.60
N ASN A 143 31.08 -12.14 3.15
CA ASN A 143 31.04 -11.90 4.58
C ASN A 143 29.86 -11.00 4.97
N LEU A 144 29.53 -11.04 6.25
CA LEU A 144 28.65 -10.06 6.88
C LEU A 144 29.53 -9.03 7.59
N ALA A 145 29.10 -7.76 7.65
CA ALA A 145 29.78 -6.76 8.48
C ALA A 145 29.73 -7.16 9.98
N SER A 146 28.64 -7.83 10.38
CA SER A 146 28.47 -8.45 11.68
C SER A 146 27.73 -9.78 11.51
N SER A 147 28.18 -10.84 12.18
CA SER A 147 27.47 -12.12 12.26
C SER A 147 26.36 -12.13 13.31
N SER A 148 26.01 -10.95 13.86
CA SER A 148 24.90 -10.79 14.79
C SER A 148 24.15 -9.47 14.56
N GLY A 149 22.87 -9.45 14.92
CA GLY A 149 22.03 -8.26 14.82
C GLY A 149 20.77 -8.39 15.68
N THR A 150 19.92 -7.37 15.61
CA THR A 150 18.62 -7.33 16.30
C THR A 150 17.50 -7.13 15.28
N ILE A 151 16.28 -7.56 15.60
CA ILE A 151 15.11 -7.33 14.75
C ILE A 151 14.93 -5.82 14.51
N GLY A 152 14.75 -5.42 13.25
CA GLY A 152 14.70 -4.02 12.81
C GLY A 152 16.08 -3.35 12.65
N GLY A 153 17.15 -3.95 13.16
CA GLY A 153 18.53 -3.47 12.97
C GLY A 153 19.06 -3.74 11.56
N VAL A 154 20.04 -2.94 11.11
CA VAL A 154 20.63 -3.06 9.76
C VAL A 154 21.72 -4.13 9.73
N LEU A 155 21.56 -5.11 8.86
CA LEU A 155 22.56 -6.08 8.47
C LEU A 155 23.22 -5.64 7.15
N THR A 156 24.55 -5.55 7.13
CA THR A 156 25.33 -5.29 5.92
C THR A 156 25.95 -6.59 5.41
N ILE A 157 25.66 -6.94 4.15
CA ILE A 157 26.07 -8.17 3.47
C ILE A 157 27.01 -7.77 2.33
N TYR A 158 28.22 -8.35 2.31
CA TYR A 158 29.18 -8.16 1.23
C TYR A 158 29.31 -9.43 0.39
N GLY A 159 29.44 -9.26 -0.92
CA GLY A 159 29.49 -10.37 -1.85
C GLY A 159 29.70 -9.94 -3.29
N VAL A 160 29.24 -10.77 -4.22
CA VAL A 160 29.27 -10.52 -5.66
C VAL A 160 28.03 -11.12 -6.33
N ASN A 161 27.70 -10.62 -7.52
CA ASN A 161 26.58 -11.06 -8.34
C ASN A 161 25.21 -10.91 -7.67
N PHE A 162 25.05 -9.92 -6.78
CA PHE A 162 23.75 -9.59 -6.21
C PHE A 162 22.83 -8.88 -7.22
N GLY A 163 23.39 -8.35 -8.31
CA GLY A 163 22.68 -7.54 -9.28
C GLY A 163 22.73 -6.06 -8.90
N ILE A 164 22.89 -5.20 -9.91
CA ILE A 164 22.98 -3.74 -9.73
C ILE A 164 21.62 -3.18 -9.29
N THR A 165 20.53 -3.70 -9.84
CA THR A 165 19.15 -3.41 -9.43
C THR A 165 18.56 -4.60 -8.69
N ARG A 166 17.65 -4.32 -7.75
CA ARG A 166 17.04 -5.37 -6.93
C ARG A 166 15.99 -6.16 -7.72
N GLY A 167 15.09 -5.51 -8.45
CA GLY A 167 14.00 -6.20 -9.16
C GLY A 167 13.23 -7.14 -8.23
N ARG A 168 13.08 -8.42 -8.61
CA ARG A 168 12.47 -9.48 -7.77
C ARG A 168 13.44 -10.15 -6.78
N SER A 169 14.69 -9.68 -6.73
CA SER A 169 15.71 -10.16 -5.81
C SER A 169 15.41 -9.73 -4.37
N GLY A 170 15.96 -10.46 -3.41
CA GLY A 170 15.79 -10.10 -2.01
C GLY A 170 16.59 -10.98 -1.07
N VAL A 171 16.65 -10.55 0.17
CA VAL A 171 17.33 -11.25 1.25
C VAL A 171 16.31 -12.09 2.01
N LEU A 172 16.62 -13.37 2.17
CA LEU A 172 15.79 -14.31 2.93
C LEU A 172 16.48 -14.64 4.24
N PHE A 173 15.77 -14.44 5.33
CA PHE A 173 16.20 -14.78 6.68
C PHE A 173 15.57 -16.09 7.11
N THR A 174 16.23 -16.80 8.01
CA THR A 174 15.60 -17.90 8.75
C THR A 174 14.40 -17.36 9.51
N LYS A 175 13.23 -17.97 9.32
CA LYS A 175 11.99 -17.63 10.03
C LYS A 175 11.95 -18.37 11.37
N SER A 176 11.44 -17.73 12.42
CA SER A 176 11.19 -18.43 13.68
C SER A 176 10.12 -19.52 13.47
N GLY A 177 10.36 -20.71 13.99
CA GLY A 177 9.47 -21.86 13.80
C GLY A 177 9.22 -22.60 15.11
N GLU A 178 8.34 -23.60 15.05
CA GLU A 178 8.28 -24.66 16.06
C GLU A 178 9.65 -25.33 16.16
N ASP A 179 10.24 -25.29 17.36
CA ASP A 179 11.51 -25.91 17.76
C ASP A 179 12.40 -26.43 16.62
N HIS A 180 13.20 -25.53 16.05
CA HIS A 180 14.39 -25.92 15.31
C HIS A 180 15.60 -25.84 16.24
N PRO A 181 15.94 -26.91 16.99
CA PRO A 181 17.21 -26.95 17.67
C PRO A 181 18.33 -26.82 16.62
N PHE A 182 19.26 -25.90 16.85
CA PHE A 182 20.53 -25.84 16.13
C PHE A 182 21.11 -27.26 16.03
N PRO A 183 21.39 -27.81 14.84
CA PRO A 183 21.99 -29.12 14.77
C PRO A 183 23.46 -29.03 15.18
N ALA A 184 23.81 -29.74 16.25
CA ALA A 184 25.14 -30.33 16.34
C ALA A 184 25.26 -31.35 15.18
N SER A 185 25.92 -30.94 14.10
CA SER A 185 26.52 -31.77 13.03
C SER A 185 25.76 -33.01 12.53
N GLY A 186 25.34 -33.01 11.25
CA GLY A 186 25.42 -34.22 10.42
C GLY A 186 24.13 -34.83 9.84
N GLY A 187 22.95 -34.24 10.01
CA GLY A 187 21.70 -34.72 9.39
C GLY A 187 21.36 -34.01 8.08
N ARG A 188 20.95 -34.74 7.03
CA ARG A 188 20.23 -34.17 5.87
C ARG A 188 18.86 -33.69 6.36
N HIS A 189 18.70 -32.39 6.59
CA HIS A 189 17.41 -31.78 6.92
C HIS A 189 16.92 -30.88 5.79
N SER A 190 15.59 -30.76 5.69
CA SER A 190 14.90 -29.72 4.91
C SER A 190 15.48 -28.35 5.27
N ALA A 191 15.63 -27.47 4.27
CA ALA A 191 16.01 -26.08 4.54
C ALA A 191 15.03 -25.46 5.57
N PRO A 192 15.52 -24.62 6.50
CA PRO A 192 14.64 -23.97 7.46
C PRO A 192 13.60 -23.11 6.74
N PRO A 193 12.43 -22.88 7.35
CA PRO A 193 11.46 -21.93 6.81
C PRO A 193 12.12 -20.56 6.66
N LEU A 194 11.84 -19.87 5.56
CA LEU A 194 12.45 -18.59 5.23
C LEU A 194 11.41 -17.48 5.20
N ILE A 195 11.83 -16.29 5.61
CA ILE A 195 11.08 -15.04 5.45
C ILE A 195 11.83 -14.11 4.51
N LEU A 196 11.14 -13.63 3.48
CA LEU A 196 11.66 -12.62 2.58
C LEU A 196 11.57 -11.26 3.27
N GLN A 197 12.65 -10.49 3.20
CA GLN A 197 12.57 -9.09 3.62
C GLN A 197 11.80 -8.25 2.61
N GLU A 198 10.76 -7.59 3.11
CA GLU A 198 9.84 -6.75 2.33
C GLU A 198 10.36 -5.32 2.13
N ASP A 199 9.75 -4.65 1.17
CA ASP A 199 9.96 -3.23 0.90
C ASP A 199 9.15 -2.35 1.85
N GLY A 200 9.70 -1.18 2.20
CA GLY A 200 9.04 -0.20 3.06
C GLY A 200 9.97 0.45 4.07
N VAL A 201 9.38 1.09 5.08
CA VAL A 201 10.10 1.83 6.15
C VAL A 201 11.13 0.95 6.86
N SER A 202 10.84 -0.35 6.99
CA SER A 202 11.69 -1.33 7.65
C SER A 202 12.46 -2.22 6.68
N GLY A 203 12.58 -1.87 5.38
CA GLY A 203 13.11 -2.75 4.33
C GLY A 203 14.61 -2.65 4.06
N TYR A 204 14.96 -2.23 2.84
CA TYR A 204 16.33 -2.07 2.35
C TYR A 204 16.79 -0.60 2.47
N GLU A 205 18.00 -0.38 2.97
CA GLU A 205 18.65 0.93 2.98
C GLU A 205 19.57 1.14 1.78
N PHE A 206 20.13 0.05 1.25
CA PHE A 206 21.04 0.08 0.13
C PHE A 206 21.10 -1.27 -0.57
N TRP A 207 21.22 -1.25 -1.90
CA TRP A 207 21.43 -2.44 -2.72
C TRP A 207 22.42 -2.10 -3.84
N SER A 208 23.35 -3.01 -4.09
CA SER A 208 24.27 -2.99 -5.22
C SER A 208 24.70 -4.42 -5.53
N ASP A 209 25.50 -4.60 -6.59
CA ASP A 209 26.00 -5.92 -6.96
C ASP A 209 26.93 -6.57 -5.92
N GLN A 210 27.50 -5.78 -4.99
CA GLN A 210 28.52 -6.22 -4.04
C GLN A 210 28.20 -5.94 -2.56
N GLU A 211 27.26 -5.04 -2.28
CA GLU A 211 26.86 -4.67 -0.93
C GLU A 211 25.34 -4.54 -0.85
N ILE A 212 24.77 -5.14 0.18
CA ILE A 212 23.36 -4.98 0.56
C ILE A 212 23.31 -4.50 2.02
N ARG A 213 22.60 -3.39 2.27
CA ARG A 213 22.23 -2.97 3.63
C ARG A 213 20.73 -3.14 3.79
N VAL A 214 20.36 -4.08 4.65
CA VAL A 214 18.98 -4.55 4.79
C VAL A 214 18.64 -4.66 6.27
N ARG A 215 17.44 -4.26 6.67
CA ARG A 215 16.99 -4.46 8.05
C ARG A 215 16.55 -5.90 8.27
N ILE A 216 16.80 -6.40 9.47
CA ILE A 216 16.38 -7.77 9.84
C ILE A 216 14.85 -7.78 10.05
N PRO A 217 14.09 -8.61 9.31
CA PRO A 217 12.63 -8.64 9.35
C PRO A 217 12.07 -8.98 10.73
N ASP A 218 10.83 -8.54 10.96
CA ASP A 218 9.99 -9.13 11.99
C ASP A 218 9.81 -10.65 11.76
N GLY A 219 9.94 -11.45 12.82
CA GLY A 219 9.84 -12.91 12.75
C GLY A 219 11.10 -13.64 12.29
N ALA A 220 12.22 -12.93 12.07
CA ALA A 220 13.50 -13.56 11.80
C ALA A 220 14.06 -14.27 13.06
N ALA A 221 14.76 -15.38 12.85
CA ALA A 221 15.46 -16.14 13.88
C ALA A 221 16.95 -16.30 13.55
N SER A 222 17.74 -16.72 14.54
CA SER A 222 19.15 -17.03 14.32
C SER A 222 19.27 -18.20 13.34
N GLY A 223 20.12 -18.06 12.33
CA GLY A 223 20.29 -19.08 11.30
C GLY A 223 20.86 -18.50 10.00
N PRO A 224 20.82 -19.29 8.92
CA PRO A 224 21.32 -18.84 7.63
C PRO A 224 20.47 -17.68 7.06
N VAL A 225 21.18 -16.72 6.45
CA VAL A 225 20.65 -15.68 5.57
C VAL A 225 21.12 -15.95 4.14
N TYR A 226 20.25 -15.71 3.17
CA TYR A 226 20.50 -15.93 1.75
C TYR A 226 20.21 -14.67 0.94
N VAL A 227 20.93 -14.49 -0.16
CA VAL A 227 20.56 -13.54 -1.22
C VAL A 227 19.96 -14.33 -2.38
N ARG A 228 18.69 -14.07 -2.69
CA ARG A 228 18.01 -14.62 -3.87
C ARG A 228 18.05 -13.58 -4.98
N THR A 229 18.50 -14.00 -6.15
CA THR A 229 18.41 -13.24 -7.40
C THR A 229 17.63 -14.04 -8.43
N GLU A 230 17.39 -13.47 -9.60
CA GLU A 230 16.82 -14.19 -10.74
C GLU A 230 17.69 -15.37 -11.20
N ARG A 231 19.00 -15.34 -10.89
CA ARG A 231 19.95 -16.39 -11.24
C ARG A 231 19.92 -17.56 -10.25
N GLY A 232 19.34 -17.36 -9.07
CA GLY A 232 19.26 -18.38 -8.03
C GLY A 232 19.61 -17.85 -6.64
N MET A 233 19.81 -18.79 -5.71
CA MET A 233 20.11 -18.53 -4.30
C MET A 233 21.61 -18.54 -4.04
N SER A 234 22.07 -17.67 -3.14
CA SER A 234 23.46 -17.67 -2.71
C SER A 234 23.80 -18.85 -1.80
N THR A 235 25.09 -19.08 -1.55
CA THR A 235 25.49 -19.80 -0.34
C THR A 235 25.05 -19.01 0.90
N PRO A 236 24.63 -19.68 1.98
CA PRO A 236 24.20 -18.99 3.19
C PRO A 236 25.36 -18.33 3.93
N ALA A 237 25.04 -17.31 4.71
CA ALA A 237 25.87 -16.83 5.81
C ALA A 237 25.05 -16.89 7.11
N ASP A 238 25.65 -17.28 8.23
CA ASP A 238 24.90 -17.38 9.50
C ASP A 238 24.83 -16.02 10.20
N VAL A 239 23.63 -15.65 10.66
CA VAL A 239 23.40 -14.48 11.49
C VAL A 239 22.75 -14.90 12.82
N ARG A 240 23.29 -14.38 13.92
CA ARG A 240 22.72 -14.55 15.26
C ARG A 240 21.81 -13.38 15.60
N ILE A 241 20.53 -13.66 15.81
CA ILE A 241 19.57 -12.67 16.33
C ILE A 241 19.72 -12.58 17.85
N THR A 242 19.88 -11.35 18.34
CA THR A 242 20.19 -11.06 19.74
C THR A 242 19.20 -10.05 20.32
N ASP A 243 19.26 -9.85 21.64
CA ASP A 243 18.48 -8.85 22.38
C ASP A 243 16.95 -8.92 22.26
N MET A 244 16.39 -10.05 21.80
CA MET A 244 14.94 -10.25 21.77
C MET A 244 14.39 -10.31 23.21
N PRO A 245 13.38 -9.52 23.58
CA PRO A 245 12.77 -9.54 24.91
C PRO A 245 11.90 -10.77 25.16
N GLY A 246 11.79 -11.71 24.21
CA GLY A 246 10.89 -12.84 24.29
C GLY A 246 11.04 -13.81 23.13
N THR A 247 10.02 -14.66 22.93
CA THR A 247 9.91 -15.56 21.77
C THR A 247 8.70 -15.19 20.92
N LYS A 248 8.82 -15.40 19.60
CA LYS A 248 7.73 -15.28 18.62
C LYS A 248 7.73 -16.53 17.76
N ARG A 249 6.61 -17.23 17.70
CA ARG A 249 6.46 -18.48 16.94
C ARG A 249 5.36 -18.34 15.92
N PHE A 250 5.56 -18.99 14.77
CA PHE A 250 4.59 -19.09 13.70
C PHE A 250 4.17 -20.55 13.59
N GLU A 251 2.92 -20.83 13.92
CA GLU A 251 2.40 -22.19 14.09
C GLU A 251 1.16 -22.41 13.22
N ASN A 252 0.69 -23.66 13.12
CA ASN A 252 -0.56 -24.03 12.46
C ASN A 252 -0.71 -23.42 11.05
N GLN A 253 0.28 -23.68 10.19
CA GLN A 253 0.26 -23.21 8.80
C GLN A 253 -0.97 -23.70 8.05
N ARG A 254 -1.61 -22.78 7.31
CA ARG A 254 -2.78 -23.04 6.46
C ARG A 254 -2.55 -22.43 5.09
N VAL A 255 -3.02 -23.09 4.03
CA VAL A 255 -3.02 -22.55 2.67
C VAL A 255 -4.45 -22.16 2.30
N TYR A 256 -4.65 -20.89 1.96
CA TYR A 256 -5.94 -20.36 1.52
C TYR A 256 -5.97 -20.19 0.00
N VAL A 257 -7.12 -20.51 -0.59
CA VAL A 257 -7.49 -20.14 -1.95
C VAL A 257 -8.67 -19.19 -1.86
N LEU A 258 -8.51 -17.98 -2.41
CA LEU A 258 -9.50 -16.91 -2.37
C LEU A 258 -10.01 -16.59 -3.77
N SER A 259 -11.31 -16.35 -3.86
CA SER A 259 -11.99 -15.79 -5.02
C SER A 259 -12.32 -14.32 -4.74
N LEU A 260 -11.89 -13.42 -5.62
CA LEU A 260 -12.25 -12.01 -5.59
C LEU A 260 -13.04 -11.68 -6.85
N ASP A 261 -14.25 -11.16 -6.67
CA ASP A 261 -15.18 -10.91 -7.76
C ASP A 261 -15.74 -9.50 -7.68
N VAL A 262 -15.70 -8.80 -8.82
CA VAL A 262 -16.27 -7.47 -9.00
C VAL A 262 -17.18 -7.49 -10.21
N GLU A 263 -18.36 -6.90 -10.07
CA GLU A 263 -19.32 -6.77 -11.15
C GLU A 263 -19.80 -5.32 -11.26
N ILE A 264 -19.72 -4.75 -12.46
CA ILE A 264 -20.25 -3.44 -12.82
C ILE A 264 -21.38 -3.64 -13.83
N THR A 265 -22.58 -3.16 -13.50
CA THR A 265 -23.79 -3.30 -14.32
C THR A 265 -24.51 -1.96 -14.50
N GLY A 266 -25.55 -1.92 -15.34
CA GLY A 266 -26.36 -0.72 -15.57
C GLY A 266 -25.52 0.48 -16.03
N ILE A 267 -24.53 0.22 -16.89
CA ILE A 267 -23.57 1.23 -17.33
C ILE A 267 -24.25 2.19 -18.29
N HIS A 268 -24.19 3.49 -17.98
CA HIS A 268 -24.60 4.60 -18.83
C HIS A 268 -23.36 5.40 -19.24
N ALA A 269 -22.95 5.28 -20.51
CA ALA A 269 -21.70 5.87 -20.98
C ALA A 269 -21.77 6.43 -22.41
N GLU A 270 -21.17 7.60 -22.61
CA GLU A 270 -20.91 8.18 -23.92
C GLU A 270 -19.64 7.57 -24.55
N SER A 271 -19.38 7.91 -25.82
CA SER A 271 -18.16 7.48 -26.52
C SER A 271 -16.90 7.89 -25.74
N GLY A 272 -15.99 6.94 -25.53
CA GLY A 272 -14.79 7.15 -24.71
C GLY A 272 -15.00 6.95 -23.20
N GLY A 273 -16.16 6.44 -22.76
CA GLY A 273 -16.39 6.02 -21.38
C GLY A 273 -15.32 5.05 -20.89
N ARG A 274 -14.70 5.35 -19.73
CA ARG A 274 -13.63 4.55 -19.14
C ARG A 274 -13.85 4.37 -17.64
N ILE A 275 -13.53 3.18 -17.15
CA ILE A 275 -13.45 2.86 -15.72
C ILE A 275 -12.13 2.16 -15.39
N PHE A 276 -11.50 2.56 -14.29
CA PHE A 276 -10.44 1.81 -13.62
C PHE A 276 -11.02 1.12 -12.39
N LEU A 277 -10.67 -0.15 -12.21
CA LEU A 277 -11.01 -0.92 -11.00
C LEU A 277 -9.72 -1.29 -10.27
N ARG A 278 -9.66 -1.03 -8.96
CA ARG A 278 -8.51 -1.31 -8.10
C ARG A 278 -8.90 -2.36 -7.08
N VAL A 279 -8.65 -3.62 -7.42
CA VAL A 279 -9.00 -4.77 -6.58
C VAL A 279 -7.88 -4.98 -5.55
N PRO A 280 -8.15 -4.92 -4.23
CA PRO A 280 -7.10 -5.15 -3.23
C PRO A 280 -6.48 -6.55 -3.38
N CYS A 281 -5.15 -6.63 -3.28
CA CYS A 281 -4.42 -7.89 -3.26
C CYS A 281 -4.02 -8.22 -1.81
N PRO A 282 -4.05 -9.49 -1.36
CA PRO A 282 -3.47 -9.86 -0.08
C PRO A 282 -2.01 -9.41 0.03
N ILE A 283 -1.62 -8.87 1.18
CA ILE A 283 -0.23 -8.42 1.41
C ILE A 283 0.64 -9.59 1.85
N THR A 284 1.96 -9.48 1.69
CA THR A 284 2.88 -10.37 2.41
C THR A 284 3.11 -9.80 3.81
N THR A 285 3.28 -10.68 4.80
CA THR A 285 3.74 -10.35 6.15
C THR A 285 4.59 -11.50 6.71
N SER A 286 5.08 -11.37 7.94
CA SER A 286 5.78 -12.45 8.63
C SER A 286 4.93 -13.71 8.83
N ALA A 287 3.62 -13.56 9.01
CA ALA A 287 2.66 -14.67 9.11
C ALA A 287 2.05 -15.08 7.77
N GLN A 288 1.80 -14.11 6.88
CA GLN A 288 1.13 -14.31 5.61
C GLN A 288 2.14 -14.33 4.45
N GLN A 289 2.43 -15.49 3.89
CA GLN A 289 3.49 -15.68 2.89
C GLN A 289 2.96 -16.35 1.61
N ASN A 290 3.82 -16.43 0.59
CA ASN A 290 3.53 -17.12 -0.67
C ASN A 290 2.26 -16.62 -1.39
N VAL A 291 1.96 -15.33 -1.27
CA VAL A 291 0.83 -14.72 -2.00
C VAL A 291 1.10 -14.79 -3.50
N SER A 292 0.19 -15.40 -4.24
CA SER A 292 0.28 -15.58 -5.68
C SER A 292 -1.11 -15.48 -6.31
N ILE A 293 -1.25 -14.58 -7.28
CA ILE A 293 -2.41 -14.56 -8.18
C ILE A 293 -2.26 -15.77 -9.11
N ARG A 294 -3.23 -16.68 -9.09
CA ARG A 294 -3.26 -17.89 -9.93
C ARG A 294 -4.07 -17.68 -11.20
N GLU A 295 -5.08 -16.82 -11.12
CA GLU A 295 -5.96 -16.50 -12.23
C GLU A 295 -6.41 -15.05 -12.14
N SER A 296 -6.54 -14.39 -13.29
CA SER A 296 -7.14 -13.07 -13.46
C SER A 296 -7.91 -13.04 -14.77
N VAL A 297 -9.22 -12.84 -14.69
CA VAL A 297 -10.10 -12.76 -15.85
C VAL A 297 -10.95 -11.49 -15.75
N PRO A 298 -10.79 -10.52 -16.68
CA PRO A 298 -9.78 -10.47 -17.74
C PRO A 298 -8.35 -10.30 -17.18
N PRO A 299 -7.30 -10.38 -18.03
CA PRO A 299 -5.96 -9.99 -17.63
C PRO A 299 -5.94 -8.54 -17.13
N PRO A 300 -5.22 -8.25 -16.04
CA PRO A 300 -5.22 -6.92 -15.46
C PRO A 300 -4.36 -5.98 -16.31
N TYR A 301 -4.63 -4.68 -16.17
CA TYR A 301 -3.76 -3.64 -16.73
C TYR A 301 -2.41 -3.60 -16.00
N MET A 302 -2.42 -3.79 -14.67
CA MET A 302 -1.22 -4.06 -13.87
C MET A 302 -1.56 -5.06 -12.76
N GLU A 303 -0.76 -6.13 -12.62
CA GLU A 303 -0.97 -7.17 -11.59
C GLU A 303 -0.75 -6.67 -10.16
N ASN A 304 0.13 -5.69 -9.96
CA ASN A 304 0.35 -5.05 -8.67
C ASN A 304 0.71 -3.58 -8.85
N HIS A 305 -0.28 -2.70 -8.65
CA HIS A 305 -0.11 -1.26 -8.60
C HIS A 305 -0.42 -0.77 -7.18
N LEU A 306 0.64 -0.50 -6.40
CA LEU A 306 0.54 0.02 -5.03
C LEU A 306 -0.40 -0.83 -4.13
N GLY A 307 -0.27 -2.17 -4.19
CA GLY A 307 -1.07 -3.09 -3.37
C GLY A 307 -2.42 -3.50 -3.96
N SER A 308 -2.76 -3.05 -5.17
CA SER A 308 -4.01 -3.41 -5.84
C SER A 308 -3.75 -3.98 -7.23
N ILE A 309 -4.58 -4.92 -7.66
CA ILE A 309 -4.67 -5.38 -9.04
C ILE A 309 -5.48 -4.33 -9.80
N LEU A 310 -4.86 -3.70 -10.79
CA LEU A 310 -5.45 -2.60 -11.55
C LEU A 310 -6.02 -3.12 -12.86
N HIS A 311 -7.32 -2.90 -13.08
CA HIS A 311 -7.97 -3.09 -14.38
C HIS A 311 -8.33 -1.75 -15.00
N GLN A 312 -8.31 -1.71 -16.33
CA GLN A 312 -8.73 -0.57 -17.13
C GLN A 312 -9.67 -1.07 -18.23
N PHE A 313 -10.88 -0.51 -18.26
CA PHE A 313 -11.88 -0.80 -19.29
C PHE A 313 -12.21 0.49 -20.03
N GLU A 314 -12.07 0.47 -21.35
CA GLU A 314 -12.30 1.61 -22.22
C GLU A 314 -13.47 1.36 -23.18
N ASN A 315 -14.04 2.45 -23.71
CA ASN A 315 -15.17 2.41 -24.63
C ASN A 315 -16.34 1.59 -24.07
N LEU A 316 -16.65 1.83 -22.79
CA LEU A 316 -17.80 1.24 -22.12
C LEU A 316 -19.07 1.48 -22.93
N LYS A 317 -19.89 0.44 -23.06
CA LYS A 317 -21.15 0.50 -23.81
C LYS A 317 -22.34 0.49 -22.86
N GLU A 318 -23.41 1.13 -23.32
CA GLU A 318 -24.70 1.13 -22.64
C GLU A 318 -25.13 -0.29 -22.25
N ASP A 319 -25.47 -0.49 -20.98
CA ASP A 319 -25.96 -1.75 -20.39
C ASP A 319 -25.07 -2.99 -20.59
N GLN A 320 -23.83 -2.84 -21.06
CA GLN A 320 -22.89 -3.95 -21.17
C GLN A 320 -22.14 -4.13 -19.83
N PRO A 321 -22.28 -5.27 -19.13
CA PRO A 321 -21.62 -5.47 -17.85
C PRO A 321 -20.11 -5.65 -17.99
N VAL A 322 -19.39 -5.28 -16.94
CA VAL A 322 -17.97 -5.56 -16.75
C VAL A 322 -17.81 -6.45 -15.54
N THR A 323 -17.13 -7.59 -15.71
CA THR A 323 -16.82 -8.52 -14.62
C THR A 323 -15.32 -8.70 -14.49
N VAL A 324 -14.86 -8.80 -13.24
CA VAL A 324 -13.48 -9.12 -12.89
C VAL A 324 -13.49 -10.27 -11.89
N HIS A 325 -12.71 -11.30 -12.18
CA HIS A 325 -12.48 -12.45 -11.32
C HIS A 325 -10.98 -12.65 -11.07
N HIS A 326 -10.61 -12.89 -9.81
CA HIS A 326 -9.28 -13.32 -9.42
C HIS A 326 -9.32 -14.55 -8.53
N SER A 327 -8.37 -15.46 -8.75
CA SER A 327 -8.04 -16.54 -7.83
C SER A 327 -6.67 -16.27 -7.22
N VAL A 328 -6.60 -16.19 -5.88
CA VAL A 328 -5.36 -15.92 -5.15
C VAL A 328 -5.07 -17.05 -4.18
N VAL A 329 -3.82 -17.52 -4.17
CA VAL A 329 -3.34 -18.52 -3.21
C VAL A 329 -2.34 -17.87 -2.27
N LEU A 330 -2.44 -18.17 -0.99
CA LEU A 330 -1.52 -17.69 0.03
C LEU A 330 -1.39 -18.69 1.17
N THR A 331 -0.35 -18.54 1.97
CA THR A 331 -0.16 -19.26 3.22
C THR A 331 -0.34 -18.29 4.39
N ASN A 332 -1.03 -18.69 5.46
CA ASN A 332 -1.04 -17.96 6.72
C ASN A 332 -0.70 -18.88 7.91
N THR A 333 -0.23 -18.31 9.01
CA THR A 333 0.12 -19.00 10.26
C THR A 333 -0.46 -18.26 11.46
N ASP A 334 -0.65 -18.97 12.57
CA ASP A 334 -0.86 -18.34 13.87
C ASP A 334 0.41 -17.55 14.26
N ILE A 335 0.28 -16.48 15.03
CA ILE A 335 1.40 -15.80 15.69
C ILE A 335 1.23 -15.96 17.19
N LEU A 336 2.21 -16.60 17.83
CA LEU A 336 2.27 -16.72 19.28
C LEU A 336 3.47 -15.96 19.82
N THR A 337 3.26 -15.15 20.86
CA THR A 337 4.33 -14.40 21.52
C THR A 337 4.40 -14.73 23.01
N ASP A 338 5.63 -14.75 23.52
CA ASP A 338 5.92 -14.81 24.95
C ASP A 338 6.97 -13.76 25.26
N ILE A 339 6.55 -12.63 25.84
CA ILE A 339 7.37 -11.44 26.04
C ILE A 339 7.74 -11.32 27.52
N ASP A 340 9.04 -11.36 27.82
CA ASP A 340 9.54 -10.99 29.14
C ASP A 340 9.54 -9.46 29.27
N VAL A 341 8.50 -8.95 29.93
CA VAL A 341 8.28 -7.52 30.19
C VAL A 341 9.52 -6.84 30.78
N ARG A 342 10.33 -7.54 31.57
CA ARG A 342 11.54 -6.97 32.22
C ARG A 342 12.65 -6.66 31.21
N ARG A 343 12.62 -7.27 30.04
CA ARG A 343 13.61 -7.14 28.97
C ARG A 343 13.17 -6.18 27.86
N VAL A 344 11.92 -5.71 27.89
CA VAL A 344 11.39 -4.72 26.95
C VAL A 344 12.12 -3.38 27.15
N ARG A 345 12.62 -2.82 26.05
CA ARG A 345 13.38 -1.57 26.03
C ARG A 345 12.47 -0.38 25.70
N PRO A 346 12.81 0.84 26.16
CA PRO A 346 12.22 2.06 25.62
C PRO A 346 12.49 2.20 24.11
N TYR A 347 11.64 2.96 23.43
CA TYR A 347 11.79 3.21 22.00
C TYR A 347 13.00 4.08 21.66
N GLN A 348 13.57 3.84 20.49
CA GLN A 348 14.48 4.78 19.85
C GLN A 348 13.65 5.78 19.04
N GLU A 349 13.36 6.96 19.59
CA GLU A 349 12.49 7.96 18.95
C GLU A 349 13.02 8.49 17.59
N SER A 350 14.29 8.26 17.30
CA SER A 350 14.89 8.55 16.01
C SER A 350 14.64 7.49 14.94
N SER A 351 14.12 6.30 15.29
CA SER A 351 13.91 5.21 14.35
C SER A 351 12.80 5.58 13.33
N PRO A 352 12.95 5.18 12.06
CA PRO A 352 11.90 5.37 11.05
C PRO A 352 10.56 4.74 11.48
N GLU A 353 10.61 3.57 12.11
CA GLU A 353 9.44 2.84 12.62
C GLU A 353 8.70 3.68 13.67
N TYR A 354 9.42 4.21 14.66
CA TYR A 354 8.81 5.01 15.71
C TYR A 354 8.10 6.23 15.12
N ARG A 355 8.85 7.05 14.37
CA ARG A 355 8.31 8.31 13.83
C ARG A 355 7.12 8.11 12.89
N THR A 356 7.17 7.07 12.06
CA THR A 356 6.09 6.81 11.09
C THR A 356 4.84 6.31 11.80
N TYR A 357 5.00 5.34 12.70
CA TYR A 357 3.87 4.63 13.26
C TYR A 357 3.38 5.18 14.60
N THR A 358 3.94 6.29 15.11
CA THR A 358 3.33 7.13 16.16
C THR A 358 2.63 8.37 15.61
N ALA A 359 2.92 8.77 14.36
CA ALA A 359 2.31 9.94 13.75
C ALA A 359 0.81 9.74 13.47
N ALA A 360 0.03 10.82 13.52
CA ALA A 360 -1.35 10.82 13.09
C ALA A 360 -1.45 10.75 11.57
N ASP A 361 -2.51 10.13 11.07
CA ASP A 361 -2.83 10.06 9.64
C ASP A 361 -4.36 10.06 9.45
N PRO A 362 -4.88 10.16 8.20
CA PRO A 362 -6.32 10.20 7.95
C PRO A 362 -7.10 8.98 8.45
N LEU A 363 -6.44 7.83 8.63
CA LEU A 363 -7.04 6.62 9.18
C LEU A 363 -6.94 6.57 10.71
N VAL A 364 -5.82 7.00 11.28
CA VAL A 364 -5.53 6.95 12.72
C VAL A 364 -5.34 8.36 13.30
N PRO A 365 -6.40 8.97 13.86
CA PRO A 365 -6.37 10.35 14.35
C PRO A 365 -5.77 10.48 15.74
N SER A 366 -4.50 10.08 15.93
CA SER A 366 -3.83 10.03 17.25
C SER A 366 -3.57 11.40 17.89
N ASP A 367 -3.69 12.48 17.13
CA ASP A 367 -3.51 13.86 17.60
C ASP A 367 -4.84 14.56 17.96
N ALA A 368 -5.97 13.86 17.81
CA ALA A 368 -7.28 14.38 18.15
C ALA A 368 -7.44 14.61 19.66
N GLU A 369 -8.18 15.66 20.03
CA GLU A 369 -8.37 16.04 21.43
C GLU A 369 -9.13 14.97 22.22
N GLU A 370 -10.10 14.30 21.58
CA GLU A 370 -10.85 13.21 22.17
C GLU A 370 -9.95 12.00 22.50
N ILE A 371 -8.90 11.76 21.72
CA ILE A 371 -7.92 10.71 21.98
C ILE A 371 -7.04 11.08 23.16
N ARG A 372 -6.57 12.33 23.23
CA ARG A 372 -5.78 12.81 24.37
C ARG A 372 -6.57 12.76 25.68
N ALA A 373 -7.82 13.23 25.66
CA ALA A 373 -8.69 13.18 26.82
C ALA A 373 -8.95 11.73 27.29
N ALA A 374 -9.21 10.82 26.35
CA ALA A 374 -9.36 9.41 26.69
C ALA A 374 -8.06 8.81 27.26
N LEU A 375 -6.89 9.19 26.73
CA LEU A 375 -5.59 8.72 27.23
C LEU A 375 -5.32 9.14 28.69
N GLU A 376 -5.82 10.31 29.11
CA GLU A 376 -5.73 10.76 30.52
C GLU A 376 -6.56 9.88 31.47
N GLU A 377 -7.58 9.17 30.98
CA GLU A 377 -8.38 8.21 31.75
C GLU A 377 -7.70 6.83 31.91
N ILE A 378 -6.59 6.57 31.21
CA ILE A 378 -5.94 5.26 31.15
C ILE A 378 -4.85 5.14 32.21
N ASP A 379 -5.16 4.46 33.30
CA ASP A 379 -4.17 4.07 34.31
C ASP A 379 -3.08 3.20 33.67
N GLY A 380 -1.83 3.66 33.72
CA GLY A 380 -0.68 2.97 33.12
C GLY A 380 -0.26 3.47 31.73
N ALA A 381 -0.97 4.42 31.12
CA ALA A 381 -0.56 5.07 29.87
C ALA A 381 0.81 5.76 29.98
N GLY A 382 1.21 6.18 31.18
CA GLY A 382 2.51 6.77 31.48
C GLY A 382 3.61 5.79 31.90
N ASP A 383 3.38 4.47 31.84
CA ASP A 383 4.42 3.49 32.23
C ASP A 383 5.65 3.60 31.32
N SER A 384 6.85 3.58 31.90
CA SER A 384 8.10 3.58 31.12
C SER A 384 8.24 2.36 30.18
N ASN A 385 7.52 1.27 30.45
CA ASN A 385 7.56 0.04 29.68
C ASN A 385 6.52 0.07 28.56
N PRO A 386 6.95 0.08 27.27
CA PRO A 386 6.02 0.12 26.15
C PRO A 386 4.98 -1.00 26.10
N TYR A 387 5.35 -2.22 26.51
CA TYR A 387 4.42 -3.35 26.49
C TYR A 387 3.30 -3.17 27.53
N ARG A 388 3.63 -2.66 28.73
CA ARG A 388 2.62 -2.35 29.76
C ARG A 388 1.73 -1.18 29.37
N ARG A 389 2.27 -0.14 28.71
CA ARG A 389 1.44 0.93 28.14
C ARG A 389 0.45 0.39 27.11
N ALA A 390 0.91 -0.48 26.20
CA ALA A 390 0.05 -1.06 25.17
C ALA A 390 -1.05 -1.93 25.78
N ARG A 391 -0.71 -2.69 26.84
CA ARG A 391 -1.67 -3.50 27.60
C ARG A 391 -2.72 -2.63 28.28
N ALA A 392 -2.30 -1.54 28.94
CA ALA A 392 -3.23 -0.60 29.59
C ALA A 392 -4.22 0.03 28.59
N VAL A 393 -3.74 0.43 27.40
CA VAL A 393 -4.60 0.94 26.32
C VAL A 393 -5.61 -0.13 25.87
N TYR A 394 -5.14 -1.35 25.66
CA TYR A 394 -5.99 -2.47 25.24
C TYR A 394 -7.07 -2.81 26.27
N ASP A 395 -6.68 -2.98 27.54
CA ASP A 395 -7.60 -3.31 28.63
C ASP A 395 -8.66 -2.21 28.81
N TRP A 396 -8.23 -0.95 28.84
CA TRP A 396 -9.16 0.17 28.94
C TRP A 396 -10.16 0.18 27.80
N LEU A 397 -9.72 -0.11 26.56
CA LEU A 397 -10.61 -0.14 25.40
C LEU A 397 -11.68 -1.23 25.56
N LEU A 398 -11.30 -2.43 26.01
CA LEU A 398 -12.22 -3.55 26.24
C LEU A 398 -13.24 -3.26 27.35
N GLU A 399 -12.81 -2.55 28.40
CA GLU A 399 -13.65 -2.18 29.54
C GLU A 399 -14.60 -1.01 29.22
N ASN A 400 -14.17 -0.08 28.36
CA ASN A 400 -14.87 1.19 28.17
C ASN A 400 -15.65 1.30 26.87
N ILE A 401 -15.43 0.44 25.88
CA ILE A 401 -16.19 0.47 24.62
C ILE A 401 -17.10 -0.75 24.54
N LEU A 402 -18.40 -0.53 24.40
CA LEU A 402 -19.33 -1.63 24.10
C LEU A 402 -19.06 -2.15 22.68
N HIS A 403 -18.53 -3.37 22.59
CA HIS A 403 -18.24 -4.05 21.33
C HIS A 403 -19.52 -4.61 20.69
N ARG A 404 -19.81 -4.27 19.43
CA ARG A 404 -20.96 -4.80 18.67
C ARG A 404 -20.54 -5.42 17.34
N GLN A 405 -21.28 -6.43 16.89
CA GLN A 405 -21.03 -7.12 15.61
C GLN A 405 -21.21 -6.22 14.39
N ASN A 406 -22.04 -5.18 14.48
CA ASN A 406 -22.32 -4.35 13.32
C ASN A 406 -21.13 -3.40 13.08
N SER A 407 -20.44 -3.60 11.96
CA SER A 407 -19.46 -2.64 11.43
C SER A 407 -20.09 -1.28 11.14
N GLY A 408 -21.43 -1.15 11.20
CA GLY A 408 -22.17 0.01 11.68
C GLY A 408 -21.84 1.34 11.01
N ASP A 409 -22.74 1.80 10.15
CA ASP A 409 -22.70 3.07 9.41
C ASP A 409 -21.32 3.38 8.76
N PRO A 410 -21.17 3.14 7.44
CA PRO A 410 -19.91 3.41 6.74
C PRO A 410 -19.38 4.84 6.91
N ASP A 411 -20.26 5.80 7.19
CA ASP A 411 -19.92 7.22 7.34
C ASP A 411 -19.56 7.60 8.79
N ARG A 412 -19.75 6.70 9.75
CA ARG A 412 -19.39 6.96 11.15
C ARG A 412 -17.87 7.05 11.30
N ARG A 413 -17.38 8.01 12.09
CA ARG A 413 -15.96 8.11 12.41
C ARG A 413 -15.63 7.34 13.70
N PRO A 414 -14.43 6.77 13.83
CA PRO A 414 -13.99 6.11 15.07
C PRO A 414 -14.08 7.02 16.32
N LEU A 415 -13.84 8.31 16.18
CA LEU A 415 -13.99 9.28 17.28
C LEU A 415 -15.43 9.38 17.81
N ASP A 416 -16.43 9.19 16.94
CA ASP A 416 -17.82 9.18 17.36
C ASP A 416 -18.11 7.94 18.23
N ALA A 417 -17.48 6.79 17.93
CA ALA A 417 -17.56 5.56 18.72
C ALA A 417 -16.93 5.72 20.12
N LEU A 418 -15.79 6.41 20.21
CA LEU A 418 -15.15 6.75 21.47
C LEU A 418 -16.04 7.62 22.36
N ARG A 419 -16.63 8.69 21.78
CA ARG A 419 -17.48 9.64 22.52
C ARG A 419 -18.71 8.97 23.12
N ILE A 420 -19.36 8.07 22.38
CA ILE A 420 -20.57 7.37 22.85
C ILE A 420 -20.25 6.05 23.57
N LYS A 421 -18.96 5.70 23.70
CA LYS A 421 -18.46 4.47 24.31
C LYS A 421 -19.09 3.20 23.69
N ASN A 422 -19.25 3.19 22.36
CA ASN A 422 -19.91 2.11 21.60
C ASN A 422 -19.32 1.98 20.19
N GLY A 423 -18.70 0.84 19.88
CA GLY A 423 -17.86 0.60 18.70
C GLY A 423 -18.07 -0.75 18.05
N GLY A 424 -17.89 -0.83 16.72
CA GLY A 424 -17.72 -2.11 16.02
C GLY A 424 -16.23 -2.49 15.95
N VAL A 425 -15.95 -3.67 15.39
CA VAL A 425 -14.57 -4.21 15.24
C VAL A 425 -13.63 -3.26 14.49
N TYR A 426 -14.14 -2.55 13.48
CA TYR A 426 -13.41 -1.49 12.78
C TYR A 426 -13.01 -0.37 13.75
N ASP A 427 -13.98 0.17 14.48
CA ASP A 427 -13.75 1.31 15.35
C ASP A 427 -12.75 0.99 16.46
N THR A 428 -12.84 -0.20 17.06
CA THR A 428 -11.95 -0.61 18.15
C THR A 428 -10.52 -0.87 17.67
N ALA A 429 -10.33 -1.43 16.48
CA ALA A 429 -9.00 -1.57 15.88
C ALA A 429 -8.33 -0.19 15.64
N ILE A 430 -9.09 0.77 15.09
CA ILE A 430 -8.58 2.13 14.86
C ILE A 430 -8.34 2.88 16.16
N LEU A 431 -9.26 2.78 17.14
CA LEU A 431 -9.14 3.44 18.44
C LEU A 431 -7.96 2.89 19.25
N PHE A 432 -7.71 1.58 19.22
CA PHE A 432 -6.50 1.00 19.81
C PHE A 432 -5.25 1.67 19.23
N CYS A 433 -5.14 1.74 17.89
CA CYS A 433 -4.00 2.39 17.26
C CYS A 433 -3.91 3.88 17.63
N ALA A 434 -5.02 4.62 17.63
CA ALA A 434 -5.02 6.04 17.93
C ALA A 434 -4.53 6.32 19.37
N LEU A 435 -5.05 5.58 20.34
CA LEU A 435 -4.64 5.67 21.75
C LEU A 435 -3.19 5.22 21.95
N ALA A 436 -2.78 4.10 21.34
CA ALA A 436 -1.41 3.61 21.41
C ALA A 436 -0.42 4.64 20.84
N ARG A 437 -0.72 5.21 19.65
CA ARG A 437 0.10 6.25 19.03
C ARG A 437 0.20 7.51 19.90
N ALA A 438 -0.92 7.95 20.48
CA ALA A 438 -0.94 9.07 21.41
C ALA A 438 -0.11 8.78 22.69
N ALA A 439 -0.09 7.52 23.14
CA ALA A 439 0.75 7.04 24.24
C ALA A 439 2.24 6.88 23.86
N GLY A 440 2.64 7.21 22.62
CA GLY A 440 4.00 7.06 22.13
C GLY A 440 4.38 5.60 21.84
N ILE A 441 3.42 4.78 21.44
CA ILE A 441 3.60 3.38 21.01
C ILE A 441 3.36 3.31 19.50
N PRO A 442 4.34 2.85 18.69
CA PRO A 442 4.12 2.70 17.26
C PRO A 442 3.07 1.61 17.02
N ALA A 443 2.00 1.95 16.32
CA ALA A 443 0.87 1.06 16.09
C ALA A 443 0.31 1.21 14.68
N VAL A 444 -0.22 0.13 14.11
CA VAL A 444 -0.80 0.14 12.77
C VAL A 444 -2.04 -0.75 12.70
N PRO A 445 -3.14 -0.26 12.11
CA PRO A 445 -4.32 -1.07 11.91
C PRO A 445 -4.13 -1.96 10.69
N VAL A 446 -4.76 -3.13 10.70
CA VAL A 446 -4.77 -4.09 9.58
C VAL A 446 -6.21 -4.36 9.18
N ALA A 447 -6.48 -4.32 7.86
CA ALA A 447 -7.78 -4.72 7.31
C ALA A 447 -7.64 -5.99 6.51
N GLY A 448 -8.66 -6.84 6.62
CA GLY A 448 -8.69 -8.11 5.93
C GLY A 448 -10.04 -8.81 6.04
N ILE A 449 -9.97 -10.13 5.97
CA ILE A 449 -11.10 -11.01 6.24
C ILE A 449 -10.78 -11.95 7.41
N LEU A 450 -11.80 -12.27 8.20
CA LEU A 450 -11.77 -13.34 9.20
C LEU A 450 -12.61 -14.51 8.66
N ILE A 451 -12.12 -15.72 8.85
CA ILE A 451 -12.62 -16.95 8.24
C ILE A 451 -13.08 -17.88 9.36
N ASP A 452 -14.36 -18.25 9.38
CA ASP A 452 -14.88 -19.19 10.37
C ASP A 452 -14.60 -20.66 10.00
N ILE A 453 -14.97 -21.57 10.91
CA ILE A 453 -14.86 -23.02 10.71
C ILE A 453 -15.69 -23.56 9.54
N ARG A 454 -16.64 -22.78 9.02
CA ARG A 454 -17.46 -23.10 7.84
C ARG A 454 -16.91 -22.46 6.56
N GLN A 455 -15.71 -21.88 6.62
CA GLN A 455 -15.06 -21.14 5.53
C GLN A 455 -15.84 -19.90 5.08
N THR A 456 -16.70 -19.37 5.94
CA THR A 456 -17.37 -18.10 5.72
C THR A 456 -16.38 -16.98 6.03
N ALA A 457 -16.14 -16.11 5.04
CA ALA A 457 -15.30 -14.94 5.21
C ALA A 457 -16.15 -13.70 5.48
N VAL A 458 -15.76 -12.92 6.49
CA VAL A 458 -16.33 -11.61 6.80
C VAL A 458 -15.23 -10.56 6.87
N PRO A 459 -15.46 -9.31 6.44
CA PRO A 459 -14.51 -8.24 6.66
C PRO A 459 -14.20 -8.09 8.14
N HIS A 460 -12.91 -7.95 8.48
CA HIS A 460 -12.46 -7.81 9.86
C HIS A 460 -11.24 -6.90 9.93
N TRP A 461 -11.03 -6.31 11.11
CA TRP A 461 -9.94 -5.37 11.36
C TRP A 461 -9.32 -5.67 12.72
N TRP A 462 -8.01 -5.59 12.77
CA TRP A 462 -7.22 -5.75 13.99
C TRP A 462 -6.09 -4.75 13.97
N ALA A 463 -5.19 -4.84 14.94
CA ALA A 463 -4.06 -3.92 15.03
C ALA A 463 -2.77 -4.66 15.38
N GLU A 464 -1.67 -3.96 15.20
CA GLU A 464 -0.35 -4.39 15.62
C GLU A 464 0.35 -3.23 16.32
N PHE A 465 1.15 -3.51 17.34
CA PHE A 465 2.05 -2.54 17.97
C PHE A 465 3.49 -3.02 17.94
N TYR A 466 4.45 -2.10 17.88
CA TYR A 466 5.86 -2.44 17.73
C TYR A 466 6.59 -2.52 19.08
N ILE A 467 7.44 -3.52 19.27
CA ILE A 467 8.41 -3.60 20.37
C ILE A 467 9.84 -3.68 19.82
N GLU A 468 10.73 -2.83 20.34
CA GLU A 468 12.15 -2.78 19.97
C GLU A 468 12.81 -4.16 20.07
N ASN A 469 13.57 -4.53 19.05
CA ASN A 469 14.25 -5.81 18.90
C ASN A 469 13.33 -7.06 18.93
N PHE A 470 12.02 -6.89 18.90
CA PHE A 470 11.04 -7.98 18.85
C PHE A 470 10.17 -7.95 17.59
N GLY A 471 9.86 -6.76 17.08
CA GLY A 471 9.00 -6.57 15.91
C GLY A 471 7.54 -6.30 16.29
N TRP A 472 6.62 -6.65 15.40
CA TRP A 472 5.20 -6.32 15.50
C TRP A 472 4.42 -7.36 16.30
N VAL A 473 3.70 -6.89 17.31
CA VAL A 473 2.91 -7.70 18.24
C VAL A 473 1.44 -7.49 17.87
N PRO A 474 0.71 -8.56 17.49
CA PRO A 474 -0.68 -8.42 17.08
C PRO A 474 -1.60 -8.20 18.28
N VAL A 475 -2.69 -7.46 18.06
CA VAL A 475 -3.83 -7.38 18.98
C VAL A 475 -5.14 -7.40 18.22
N ASP A 476 -6.17 -8.02 18.78
CA ASP A 476 -7.51 -8.03 18.20
C ASP A 476 -8.59 -7.77 19.26
N PRO A 477 -8.93 -6.49 19.53
CA PRO A 477 -9.99 -6.14 20.47
C PRO A 477 -11.37 -6.68 20.08
N GLY A 478 -11.61 -6.96 18.79
CA GLY A 478 -12.87 -7.51 18.32
C GLY A 478 -13.05 -8.96 18.77
N MET A 479 -12.04 -9.79 18.47
CA MET A 479 -12.04 -11.20 18.84
C MET A 479 -11.90 -11.42 20.35
N ALA A 480 -11.20 -10.53 21.04
CA ALA A 480 -11.17 -10.48 22.50
C ALA A 480 -12.58 -10.34 23.11
N ALA A 481 -13.45 -9.56 22.46
CA ALA A 481 -14.85 -9.39 22.83
C ALA A 481 -15.79 -10.43 22.20
N GLY A 482 -15.25 -11.47 21.53
CA GLY A 482 -16.01 -12.55 20.90
C GLY A 482 -16.81 -12.15 19.66
N ILE A 483 -16.29 -11.19 18.87
CA ILE A 483 -16.95 -10.62 17.69
C ILE A 483 -16.01 -10.64 16.48
N PRO A 484 -16.47 -11.05 15.28
CA PRO A 484 -17.83 -11.50 14.94
C PRO A 484 -18.13 -12.96 15.29
N TYR A 485 -17.12 -13.74 15.66
CA TYR A 485 -17.25 -15.14 16.02
C TYR A 485 -16.83 -15.37 17.47
N ALA A 486 -17.40 -16.41 18.08
CA ALA A 486 -16.92 -16.88 19.37
C ALA A 486 -15.43 -17.24 19.25
N PRO A 487 -14.59 -16.82 20.21
CA PRO A 487 -13.18 -17.16 20.18
C PRO A 487 -13.01 -18.66 20.37
N VAL A 488 -11.87 -19.21 19.90
CA VAL A 488 -11.53 -20.62 20.12
C VAL A 488 -11.24 -20.88 21.62
N HIS A 489 -10.86 -19.83 22.34
CA HIS A 489 -10.65 -19.79 23.79
C HIS A 489 -11.91 -19.31 24.53
N ASN A 490 -12.06 -19.58 25.83
CA ASN A 490 -13.15 -18.98 26.60
C ASN A 490 -12.96 -17.45 26.74
N GLU A 491 -13.99 -16.68 27.11
CA GLU A 491 -13.96 -15.19 27.02
C GLU A 491 -12.80 -14.54 27.81
N THR A 492 -12.56 -14.96 29.05
CA THR A 492 -11.43 -14.42 29.85
C THR A 492 -10.08 -14.81 29.25
N GLU A 493 -9.93 -16.04 28.77
CA GLU A 493 -8.72 -16.46 28.07
C GLU A 493 -8.56 -15.73 26.73
N ALA A 494 -9.65 -15.43 26.01
CA ALA A 494 -9.62 -14.77 24.72
C ALA A 494 -9.12 -13.33 24.82
N ALA A 495 -9.59 -12.57 25.83
CA ALA A 495 -9.13 -11.20 26.06
C ALA A 495 -7.62 -11.12 26.27
N ASP A 496 -7.06 -12.01 27.10
CA ASP A 496 -5.62 -12.10 27.33
C ASP A 496 -4.87 -12.65 26.12
N TRP A 497 -5.43 -13.64 25.43
CA TRP A 497 -4.77 -14.30 24.30
C TRP A 497 -4.62 -13.36 23.11
N TYR A 498 -5.67 -12.61 22.75
CA TYR A 498 -5.64 -11.63 21.66
C TYR A 498 -4.86 -10.35 22.00
N PHE A 499 -4.20 -10.27 23.16
CA PHE A 499 -3.14 -9.30 23.43
C PHE A 499 -1.76 -9.94 23.24
N GLY A 500 -1.28 -9.96 21.99
CA GLY A 500 0.03 -10.49 21.63
C GLY A 500 0.01 -11.79 20.86
N ASN A 501 -1.14 -12.45 20.72
CA ASN A 501 -1.31 -13.59 19.84
C ASN A 501 -2.42 -13.31 18.81
N ILE A 502 -2.37 -14.04 17.70
CA ILE A 502 -3.40 -13.99 16.67
C ILE A 502 -3.47 -15.33 15.93
N ASP A 503 -4.67 -15.78 15.61
CA ASP A 503 -4.87 -17.02 14.87
C ASP A 503 -4.70 -16.79 13.36
N GLY A 504 -4.34 -17.85 12.64
CA GLY A 504 -4.15 -17.88 11.20
C GLY A 504 -5.46 -17.94 10.40
N ASN A 505 -6.64 -17.89 11.02
CA ASN A 505 -7.94 -18.00 10.32
C ASN A 505 -8.38 -16.67 9.70
N ARG A 506 -7.44 -15.91 9.16
CA ARG A 506 -7.65 -14.57 8.63
C ARG A 506 -6.71 -14.32 7.46
N VAL A 507 -7.05 -13.34 6.63
CA VAL A 507 -6.17 -12.89 5.53
C VAL A 507 -6.09 -11.38 5.55
N ALA A 508 -4.86 -10.85 5.59
CA ALA A 508 -4.58 -9.42 5.53
C ALA A 508 -4.53 -8.92 4.08
N PHE A 509 -5.20 -7.80 3.81
CA PHE A 509 -5.21 -7.12 2.51
C PHE A 509 -4.58 -5.73 2.56
N SER A 510 -4.47 -5.14 3.74
CA SER A 510 -3.79 -3.86 3.92
C SER A 510 -3.31 -3.70 5.35
N ARG A 511 -2.19 -3.00 5.51
CA ARG A 511 -1.55 -2.72 6.79
C ARG A 511 -1.24 -1.23 6.84
N GLY A 512 -2.10 -0.48 7.51
CA GLY A 512 -2.18 0.97 7.38
C GLY A 512 -2.86 1.40 6.09
N TRP A 513 -2.93 2.71 5.86
CA TRP A 513 -3.63 3.29 4.72
C TRP A 513 -2.84 3.17 3.42
N THR A 514 -3.48 2.63 2.38
CA THR A 514 -2.92 2.59 1.02
C THR A 514 -3.22 3.90 0.28
N TYR A 515 -2.18 4.72 0.10
CA TYR A 515 -2.30 6.00 -0.61
C TYR A 515 -2.20 5.78 -2.13
N GLN A 516 -3.30 6.07 -2.82
CA GLN A 516 -3.37 6.03 -4.27
C GLN A 516 -4.02 7.33 -4.78
N ASN A 517 -3.37 7.95 -5.76
CA ASN A 517 -3.91 9.12 -6.42
C ASN A 517 -4.83 8.71 -7.57
N PRO A 518 -5.81 9.56 -7.93
CA PRO A 518 -6.56 9.37 -9.16
C PRO A 518 -5.62 9.31 -10.38
N MET A 519 -5.94 8.40 -11.30
CA MET A 519 -5.25 8.23 -12.58
C MET A 519 -5.39 9.48 -13.45
N THR A 520 -6.52 10.17 -13.36
CA THR A 520 -6.82 11.37 -14.16
C THR A 520 -7.28 12.55 -13.30
N GLN A 521 -7.16 13.78 -13.81
CA GLN A 521 -7.40 14.99 -13.02
C GLN A 521 -8.89 15.33 -12.83
N ASP A 522 -9.74 14.87 -13.74
CA ASP A 522 -11.18 15.17 -13.77
C ASP A 522 -12.03 13.89 -13.63
N SER A 523 -11.50 12.88 -12.93
CA SER A 523 -12.23 11.64 -12.67
C SER A 523 -13.13 11.72 -11.46
N LYS A 524 -14.18 10.90 -11.50
CA LYS A 524 -14.99 10.57 -10.32
C LYS A 524 -14.41 9.30 -9.71
N THR A 525 -14.21 9.32 -8.39
CA THR A 525 -13.71 8.16 -7.64
C THR A 525 -14.76 7.64 -6.69
N VAL A 526 -14.88 6.32 -6.58
CA VAL A 526 -15.71 5.65 -5.56
C VAL A 526 -14.80 4.89 -4.60
N GLY A 527 -15.12 4.97 -3.32
CA GLY A 527 -14.47 4.22 -2.25
C GLY A 527 -15.48 3.35 -1.50
N TYR A 528 -15.00 2.25 -0.94
CA TYR A 528 -15.79 1.36 -0.09
C TYR A 528 -15.23 1.45 1.33
N PRO A 529 -15.73 2.40 2.15
CA PRO A 529 -15.30 2.52 3.54
C PRO A 529 -15.67 1.27 4.34
N ARG A 530 -14.93 1.01 5.42
CA ARG A 530 -15.13 -0.17 6.29
C ARG A 530 -15.23 -1.48 5.49
N SER A 531 -14.35 -1.62 4.48
CA SER A 531 -14.16 -2.84 3.68
C SER A 531 -12.90 -3.61 4.13
N PHE A 532 -12.67 -4.77 3.54
CA PHE A 532 -11.53 -5.66 3.83
C PHE A 532 -10.17 -5.05 3.45
N SER A 533 -10.11 -3.82 2.92
CA SER A 533 -8.86 -3.09 2.63
C SER A 533 -8.99 -1.61 2.97
N PHE A 534 -7.95 -1.03 3.56
CA PHE A 534 -7.79 0.41 3.78
C PHE A 534 -7.28 1.08 2.51
N GLN A 535 -8.17 1.31 1.56
CA GLN A 535 -7.86 2.07 0.34
C GLN A 535 -8.96 3.09 0.04
N LYS A 536 -8.54 4.24 -0.49
CA LYS A 536 -9.46 5.35 -0.79
C LYS A 536 -10.26 5.11 -2.07
N ILE A 537 -9.58 4.64 -3.12
CA ILE A 537 -10.12 4.56 -4.48
C ILE A 537 -10.22 3.09 -4.85
N TRP A 538 -11.44 2.63 -5.12
CA TRP A 538 -11.71 1.30 -5.66
C TRP A 538 -12.11 1.40 -7.13
N GLU A 539 -12.82 2.47 -7.48
CA GLU A 539 -13.28 2.73 -8.83
C GLU A 539 -12.92 4.15 -9.22
N GLU A 540 -12.60 4.34 -10.49
CA GLU A 540 -12.37 5.66 -11.04
C GLU A 540 -12.90 5.74 -12.46
N THR A 541 -13.80 6.69 -12.72
CA THR A 541 -14.38 6.91 -14.04
C THR A 541 -14.06 8.29 -14.60
N ASN A 542 -14.03 8.40 -15.93
CA ASN A 542 -13.98 9.70 -16.59
C ASN A 542 -15.39 10.31 -16.74
N ALA A 543 -15.46 11.56 -17.20
CA ALA A 543 -16.71 12.29 -17.35
C ALA A 543 -17.72 11.66 -18.33
N ALA A 544 -17.26 10.82 -19.27
CA ALA A 544 -18.11 10.13 -20.24
C ALA A 544 -18.96 9.01 -19.60
N VAL A 545 -18.61 8.51 -18.41
CA VAL A 545 -19.46 7.60 -17.65
C VAL A 545 -20.39 8.41 -16.75
N THR A 546 -21.68 8.34 -17.03
CA THR A 546 -22.71 9.14 -16.34
C THR A 546 -23.38 8.39 -15.20
N GLY A 547 -23.41 7.05 -15.25
CA GLY A 547 -23.94 6.21 -14.18
C GLY A 547 -23.56 4.74 -14.37
N TYR A 548 -23.56 3.99 -13.27
CA TYR A 548 -23.39 2.54 -13.21
C TYR A 548 -23.76 2.03 -11.82
N THR A 549 -23.93 0.72 -11.67
CA THR A 549 -24.06 0.03 -10.39
C THR A 549 -22.87 -0.90 -10.20
N SER A 550 -22.28 -0.86 -9.00
CA SER A 550 -21.13 -1.66 -8.62
C SER A 550 -21.49 -2.69 -7.56
N PHE A 551 -20.97 -3.90 -7.70
CA PHE A 551 -21.06 -4.94 -6.70
C PHE A 551 -19.67 -5.50 -6.39
N TRP A 552 -19.22 -5.28 -5.15
CA TRP A 552 -17.94 -5.76 -4.63
C TRP A 552 -18.20 -6.84 -3.59
N ASN A 553 -17.78 -8.07 -3.90
CA ASN A 553 -17.90 -9.17 -2.95
C ASN A 553 -16.80 -9.10 -1.89
N THR A 554 -17.16 -9.43 -0.65
CA THR A 554 -16.15 -9.91 0.31
C THR A 554 -15.44 -11.11 -0.31
N PRO A 555 -14.10 -11.19 -0.25
CA PRO A 555 -13.35 -12.32 -0.80
C PRO A 555 -13.89 -13.64 -0.25
N ARG A 556 -14.18 -14.59 -1.14
CA ARG A 556 -14.70 -15.91 -0.74
C ARG A 556 -13.57 -16.90 -0.62
N VAL A 557 -13.59 -17.72 0.42
CA VAL A 557 -12.67 -18.84 0.57
C VAL A 557 -13.19 -19.99 -0.27
N THR A 558 -12.41 -20.42 -1.26
CA THR A 558 -12.75 -21.56 -2.13
C THR A 558 -11.98 -22.82 -1.79
N GLY A 559 -10.96 -22.71 -0.93
CA GLY A 559 -10.21 -23.84 -0.40
C GLY A 559 -9.36 -23.45 0.80
N VAL A 560 -9.20 -24.41 1.72
CA VAL A 560 -8.27 -24.37 2.86
C VAL A 560 -7.56 -25.72 2.92
N TYR A 561 -6.22 -25.71 2.91
CA TYR A 561 -5.39 -26.92 2.89
C TYR A 561 -4.34 -26.91 3.99
#